data_AF-A0A173FZQ3-F1
#
_entry.id   AF-A0A173FZQ3-F1
#
_cell.length_a   1.000
_cell.length_b   1.000
_cell.length_c   1.000
_cell.angle_alpha   90.00
_cell.angle_beta   90.00
_cell.angle_gamma   90.00
#
_symmetry.space_group_name_H-M   'P 1'
#
loop_
_entity.id
_entity.type
_entity.pdbx_description
1 polymer ?
#
loop_
_entity_poly.entity_id
_entity_poly.type
_entity_poly.pdbx_seq_one_letter_code
_entity_poly.pdbx_strand_id
1 'polypeptide(L)'
;MFRKIYKFKRPIAPHLSIHVPQISSLLSIWHRLSGVIVFILFIYLFFSLEIVLQLNINFFLFPWLKTFLFYIFYIFFFYHSLNGLKYIFYSFLIILKFN
;
A
#
# COMPACT_ATOMS: atom_id res chain seq x y z
N MET A 1 -12.62 29.82 -7.78
CA MET A 1 -12.93 29.57 -6.35
C MET A 1 -11.69 29.59 -5.46
N PHE A 2 -10.68 28.74 -5.71
CA PHE A 2 -9.42 28.69 -4.93
C PHE A 2 -8.69 30.03 -4.80
N ARG A 3 -8.65 30.82 -5.88
CA ARG A 3 -8.03 32.16 -5.89
C ARG A 3 -8.61 33.13 -4.84
N LYS A 4 -9.90 33.00 -4.48
CA LYS A 4 -10.53 33.77 -3.38
C LYS A 4 -10.08 33.26 -2.01
N ILE A 5 -9.91 31.95 -1.83
CA ILE A 5 -9.49 31.34 -0.54
C ILE A 5 -8.10 31.84 -0.15
N TYR A 6 -7.15 31.83 -1.09
CA TYR A 6 -5.80 32.34 -0.88
C TYR A 6 -5.79 33.87 -0.65
N LYS A 7 -6.56 34.63 -1.45
CA LYS A 7 -6.65 36.09 -1.30
C LYS A 7 -7.21 36.52 0.05
N PHE A 8 -8.18 35.78 0.59
CA PHE A 8 -8.82 36.08 1.88
C PHE A 8 -8.26 35.26 3.04
N LYS A 9 -7.16 34.53 2.85
CA LYS A 9 -6.51 33.65 3.85
C LYS A 9 -7.51 32.81 4.67
N ARG A 10 -8.53 32.26 4.01
CA ARG A 10 -9.57 31.51 4.72
C ARG A 10 -8.95 30.24 5.30
N PRO A 11 -9.14 29.95 6.60
CA PRO A 11 -8.60 28.75 7.21
C PRO A 11 -9.27 27.50 6.65
N ILE A 12 -8.51 26.42 6.58
CA ILE A 12 -9.02 25.09 6.23
C ILE A 12 -9.54 24.47 7.52
N ALA A 13 -10.76 23.95 7.49
CA ALA A 13 -11.33 23.27 8.65
C ALA A 13 -10.46 22.04 9.02
N PRO A 14 -10.29 21.76 10.33
CA PRO A 14 -9.63 20.53 10.76
C PRO A 14 -10.41 19.33 10.22
N HIS A 15 -9.71 18.34 9.66
CA HIS A 15 -10.33 17.17 9.03
C HIS A 15 -9.78 15.89 9.67
N LEU A 16 -8.53 15.52 9.39
CA LEU A 16 -7.90 14.32 9.94
C LEU A 16 -7.81 14.33 11.48
N SER A 17 -7.68 15.51 12.09
CA SER A 17 -7.52 15.65 13.53
C SER A 17 -8.81 15.51 14.35
N ILE A 18 -9.98 15.66 13.71
CA ILE A 18 -11.28 15.62 14.41
C ILE A 18 -12.15 14.45 13.98
N HIS A 19 -11.85 13.80 12.85
CA HIS A 19 -12.64 12.67 12.37
C HIS A 19 -12.35 11.42 13.21
N VAL A 20 -13.42 10.78 13.68
CA VAL A 20 -13.36 9.46 14.32
C VAL A 20 -12.84 8.44 13.29
N PRO A 21 -11.84 7.61 13.65
CA PRO A 21 -11.31 6.61 12.74
C PRO A 21 -12.37 5.57 12.39
N GLN A 22 -12.76 5.52 11.11
CA GLN A 22 -13.69 4.53 10.57
C GLN A 22 -12.93 3.33 10.00
N ILE A 23 -13.45 2.11 10.18
CA ILE A 23 -12.80 0.89 9.68
C ILE A 23 -12.61 0.95 8.16
N SER A 24 -13.58 1.50 7.42
CA SER A 24 -13.50 1.67 5.97
C SER A 24 -12.35 2.59 5.54
N SER A 25 -12.16 3.73 6.23
CA SER A 25 -11.07 4.66 5.92
C SER A 25 -9.71 4.07 6.30
N LEU A 26 -9.62 3.40 7.45
CA LEU A 26 -8.42 2.68 7.88
C LEU A 26 -8.02 1.60 6.87
N LEU A 27 -8.96 0.74 6.43
CA LEU A 27 -8.68 -0.30 5.43
C LEU A 27 -8.22 0.29 4.09
N SER A 28 -8.75 1.44 3.70
CA SER A 28 -8.31 2.14 2.48
C SER A 28 -6.89 2.71 2.61
N ILE A 29 -6.53 3.24 3.79
CA ILE A 29 -5.16 3.71 4.07
C ILE A 29 -4.20 2.53 4.08
N TRP A 30 -4.56 1.44 4.78
CA TRP A 30 -3.75 0.23 4.85
C TRP A 30 -3.56 -0.45 3.50
N HIS A 31 -4.57 -0.48 2.63
CA HIS A 31 -4.41 -1.00 1.26
C HIS A 31 -3.39 -0.19 0.44
N ARG A 32 -3.35 1.13 0.62
CA ARG A 32 -2.35 1.99 -0.03
C ARG A 32 -0.95 1.74 0.53
N LEU A 33 -0.82 1.69 1.85
CA LEU A 33 0.46 1.42 2.51
C LEU A 33 0.99 0.02 2.15
N SER A 34 0.13 -0.99 2.13
CA SER A 34 0.53 -2.36 1.77
C SER A 34 1.02 -2.45 0.33
N GLY A 35 0.43 -1.69 -0.60
CA GLY A 35 0.89 -1.64 -1.99
C GLY A 35 2.32 -1.08 -2.10
N VAL A 36 2.62 0.00 -1.36
CA VAL A 36 3.97 0.59 -1.31
C VAL A 36 4.97 -0.38 -0.70
N ILE A 37 4.61 -1.05 0.40
CA ILE A 37 5.48 -2.04 1.08
C ILE A 37 5.78 -3.22 0.13
N VAL A 38 4.77 -3.77 -0.53
CA VAL A 38 4.92 -4.87 -1.49
C VAL A 38 5.82 -4.44 -2.65
N PHE A 39 5.64 -3.23 -3.19
CA PHE A 39 6.46 -2.72 -4.28
C PHE A 39 7.94 -2.60 -3.89
N ILE A 40 8.24 -2.01 -2.73
CA ILE A 40 9.62 -1.87 -2.23
C ILE A 40 10.26 -3.25 -2.00
N LEU A 41 9.54 -4.16 -1.33
CA LEU A 41 10.03 -5.50 -1.07
C LEU A 41 10.23 -6.31 -2.36
N PHE A 42 9.34 -6.14 -3.34
CA PHE A 42 9.47 -6.80 -4.64
C PHE A 42 10.74 -6.35 -5.37
N ILE A 43 11.01 -5.04 -5.42
CA ILE A 43 12.24 -4.49 -6.00
C ILE A 43 13.47 -5.06 -5.28
N TYR A 44 13.48 -5.02 -3.96
CA TYR A 44 14.58 -5.54 -3.15
C TYR A 44 14.83 -7.03 -3.43
N LEU A 45 13.78 -7.85 -3.42
CA LEU A 45 13.87 -9.29 -3.66
C LEU A 45 14.35 -9.58 -5.10
N PHE A 46 13.84 -8.85 -6.09
CA PHE A 46 14.22 -9.01 -7.50
C PHE A 46 15.71 -8.75 -7.71
N PHE A 47 16.22 -7.60 -7.27
CA PHE A 47 17.64 -7.28 -7.39
C PHE A 47 18.53 -8.20 -6.55
N SER A 48 18.07 -8.61 -5.36
CA SER A 48 18.83 -9.56 -4.54
C SER A 48 19.01 -10.91 -5.23
N LEU A 49 18.01 -11.36 -6.00
CA LEU A 49 18.06 -12.61 -6.74
C LEU A 49 19.05 -12.52 -7.92
N GLU A 50 18.99 -11.43 -8.70
CA GLU A 50 19.90 -11.21 -9.83
C GLU A 50 21.36 -11.20 -9.38
N ILE A 51 21.66 -10.50 -8.28
CA ILE A 51 23.02 -10.41 -7.74
C ILE A 51 23.53 -11.78 -7.27
N VAL A 52 22.70 -12.55 -6.58
CA VAL A 52 23.06 -13.91 -6.14
C VAL A 52 23.35 -14.81 -7.34
N LEU A 53 22.54 -14.72 -8.41
CA LEU A 53 22.71 -15.54 -9.61
C LEU A 53 23.95 -15.14 -10.43
N GLN A 54 24.26 -13.85 -10.54
CA GLN A 54 25.36 -13.35 -11.38
C GLN A 54 26.71 -13.37 -10.69
N LEU A 55 26.76 -12.95 -9.42
CA LEU A 55 28.02 -12.78 -8.70
C LEU A 55 28.33 -13.96 -7.78
N ASN A 56 27.37 -14.87 -7.56
CA ASN A 56 27.47 -15.95 -6.58
C ASN A 56 27.79 -15.44 -5.16
N ILE A 57 27.53 -14.15 -4.90
CA ILE A 57 27.74 -13.48 -3.62
C ILE A 57 26.42 -13.57 -2.86
N ASN A 58 26.45 -14.25 -1.72
CA ASN A 58 25.31 -14.30 -0.83
C ASN A 58 25.26 -13.00 -0.02
N PHE A 59 24.48 -12.01 -0.47
CA PHE A 59 24.35 -10.69 0.19
C PHE A 59 23.63 -10.75 1.55
N PHE A 60 23.07 -11.91 1.92
CA PHE A 60 22.36 -12.08 3.18
C PHE A 60 23.35 -12.33 4.32
N LEU A 61 23.89 -11.24 4.88
CA LEU A 61 24.68 -11.26 6.12
C LEU A 61 23.94 -11.95 7.29
N PHE A 62 22.62 -11.97 7.23
CA PHE A 62 21.74 -12.48 8.27
C PHE A 62 20.59 -13.33 7.69
N PRO A 63 20.69 -14.67 7.73
CA PRO A 63 19.70 -15.57 7.13
C PRO A 63 18.28 -15.39 7.70
N TRP A 64 18.16 -15.14 9.01
CA TRP A 64 16.90 -14.88 9.69
C TRP A 64 16.17 -13.64 9.16
N LEU A 65 16.91 -12.59 8.80
CA LEU A 65 16.36 -11.34 8.26
C LEU A 65 15.73 -11.58 6.89
N LYS A 66 16.36 -12.41 6.04
CA LYS A 66 15.79 -12.82 4.74
C LYS A 66 14.42 -13.46 4.95
N THR A 67 14.36 -14.49 5.79
CA THR A 67 13.11 -15.21 6.08
C THR A 67 12.04 -14.28 6.64
N PHE A 68 12.41 -13.37 7.54
CA PHE A 68 11.51 -12.35 8.08
C PHE A 68 10.94 -11.41 7.00
N LEU A 69 11.78 -10.91 6.09
CA LEU A 69 11.35 -10.06 4.98
C LEU A 69 10.41 -10.80 4.02
N PHE A 70 10.65 -12.09 3.76
CA PHE A 70 9.73 -12.91 2.98
C PHE A 70 8.36 -13.05 3.68
N TYR A 71 8.33 -13.30 4.98
CA TYR A 71 7.06 -13.36 5.73
C TYR A 71 6.29 -12.05 5.64
N ILE A 72 6.96 -10.91 5.84
CA ILE A 72 6.35 -9.58 5.68
C ILE A 72 5.80 -9.43 4.26
N PHE A 73 6.60 -9.76 3.24
CA PHE A 73 6.17 -9.69 1.85
C PHE A 73 4.87 -10.49 1.63
N TYR A 74 4.82 -11.76 2.07
CA TYR A 74 3.62 -12.60 1.89
C TYR A 74 2.40 -12.02 2.59
N ILE A 75 2.53 -11.59 3.85
CA ILE A 75 1.40 -11.04 4.62
C ILE A 75 0.82 -9.81 3.91
N PHE A 76 1.68 -8.85 3.53
CA PHE A 76 1.23 -7.63 2.85
C PHE A 76 0.76 -7.89 1.42
N PHE A 77 1.36 -8.84 0.71
CA PHE A 77 0.96 -9.25 -0.63
C PHE A 77 -0.45 -9.83 -0.64
N PHE A 78 -0.73 -10.81 0.24
CA PHE A 78 -2.07 -11.40 0.34
C PHE A 78 -3.10 -10.38 0.82
N TYR A 79 -2.77 -9.58 1.84
CA TYR A 79 -3.65 -8.51 2.30
C TYR A 79 -3.98 -7.52 1.17
N HIS A 80 -2.97 -7.03 0.44
CA HIS A 80 -3.14 -6.08 -0.64
C HIS A 80 -3.98 -6.68 -1.78
N SER A 81 -3.67 -7.90 -2.20
CA SER A 81 -4.34 -8.58 -3.31
C SER A 81 -5.81 -8.87 -3.00
N LEU A 82 -6.11 -9.42 -1.81
CA LEU A 82 -7.48 -9.71 -1.40
C LEU A 82 -8.32 -8.44 -1.24
N ASN A 83 -7.76 -7.38 -0.64
CA ASN A 83 -8.46 -6.10 -0.58
C ASN A 83 -8.64 -5.46 -1.95
N GLY A 84 -7.65 -5.58 -2.85
CA GLY A 84 -7.77 -5.13 -4.23
C GLY A 84 -8.91 -5.83 -4.97
N LEU A 85 -9.00 -7.16 -4.86
CA LEU A 85 -10.09 -7.95 -5.41
C LEU A 85 -11.45 -7.51 -4.86
N LYS A 86 -11.55 -7.23 -3.55
CA LYS A 86 -12.78 -6.69 -2.94
C LYS A 86 -13.21 -5.36 -3.58
N TYR A 87 -12.27 -4.46 -3.85
CA TYR A 87 -12.58 -3.18 -4.50
C TYR A 87 -13.02 -3.38 -5.96
N ILE A 88 -12.35 -4.25 -6.71
CA ILE A 88 -12.74 -4.58 -8.09
C ILE A 88 -14.16 -5.17 -8.12
N PHE A 89 -14.46 -6.10 -7.21
CA PHE A 89 -15.79 -6.71 -7.11
C PHE A 89 -16.87 -5.67 -6.77
N TYR A 90 -16.58 -4.77 -5.83
CA TYR A 90 -17.49 -3.68 -5.47
C TYR A 90 -17.75 -2.73 -6.66
N SER A 91 -16.71 -2.38 -7.41
CA SER A 91 -16.85 -1.59 -8.64
C SER A 91 -17.73 -2.28 -9.68
N PHE A 92 -17.57 -3.59 -9.89
CA PHE A 92 -18.39 -4.36 -10.82
C PHE A 92 -19.86 -4.43 -10.38
N LEU A 93 -20.12 -4.68 -9.09
CA LEU A 93 -21.48 -4.69 -8.54
C LEU A 93 -22.19 -3.34 -8.66
N ILE A 94 -21.46 -2.24 -8.48
CA ILE A 94 -22.01 -0.90 -8.68
C ILE A 94 -22.48 -0.75 -10.13
N ILE A 95 -21.64 -1.10 -11.11
CA ILE A 95 -21.99 -1.01 -12.53
C ILE A 95 -23.27 -1.80 -12.85
N LEU A 96 -23.38 -3.03 -12.34
CA LEU A 96 -24.57 -3.85 -12.53
C LEU A 96 -25.84 -3.29 -11.89
N LYS A 97 -25.72 -2.52 -10.81
CA LYS A 97 -26.88 -1.92 -10.12
C LYS A 97 -27.44 -0.69 -10.84
N PHE A 98 -26.65 -0.08 -11.72
CA PHE A 98 -27.01 1.15 -12.45
C PHE A 98 -27.33 0.91 -13.94
N ASN A 99 -27.34 -0.35 -14.38
CA ASN A 99 -27.88 -0.80 -15.68
C ASN A 99 -29.22 -1.51 -15.47
#